data_AF-A0A1G0MEM6-F1
#
_entry.id   AF-A0A1G0MEM6-F1
#
_cell.length_a   1.000
_cell.length_b   1.000
_cell.length_c   1.000
_cell.angle_alpha   90.00
_cell.angle_beta   90.00
_cell.angle_gamma   90.00
#
_symmetry.space_group_name_H-M   'P 1'
#
loop_
_entity.id
_entity.type
_entity.pdbx_description
1 polymer ?
#
loop_
_entity_poly.entity_id
_entity_poly.type
_entity_poly.pdbx_seq_one_letter_code
_entity_poly.pdbx_strand_id
1 'polypeptide(L)'
;MPSTLVFKKISRTIKIFAVVQFGLVAMLVYMAVSFQEKLRLLGRANNFMYGVIAASFFQLLLFYPIKKFAANEADRDLYLAGTTLSKEDVKIFSKKKRYSDIAKMTTFGFFVIFILAAPGDPFVLSVVYYSFVLTILTYLQCYNFAAKRLMKGQSGTLAESGASLSPKKRAR
;
A
#
# COMPACT_ATOMS: atom_id res chain seq x y z
N MET A 1 -27.11 6.15 10.10
CA MET A 1 -25.81 6.80 9.76
C MET A 1 -24.62 5.82 9.88
N PRO A 2 -24.58 4.71 9.10
CA PRO A 2 -23.46 3.75 9.12
C PRO A 2 -22.22 4.23 8.34
N SER A 3 -22.39 5.11 7.35
CA SER A 3 -21.32 5.61 6.48
C SER A 3 -20.26 6.43 7.22
N THR A 4 -20.64 7.25 8.21
CA THR A 4 -19.72 8.16 8.92
C THR A 4 -18.72 7.42 9.82
N LEU A 5 -19.14 6.36 10.52
CA LEU A 5 -18.26 5.52 11.33
C LEU A 5 -17.24 4.77 10.48
N VAL A 6 -17.65 4.37 9.29
CA VAL A 6 -16.85 3.66 8.29
C VAL A 6 -15.78 4.56 7.69
N PHE A 7 -16.16 5.76 7.26
CA PHE A 7 -15.19 6.76 6.81
C PHE A 7 -14.17 7.11 7.89
N LYS A 8 -14.60 7.15 9.16
CA LYS A 8 -13.71 7.39 10.31
C LYS A 8 -12.72 6.23 10.53
N LYS A 9 -13.16 4.97 10.38
CA LYS A 9 -12.27 3.79 10.44
C LYS A 9 -11.23 3.80 9.32
N ILE A 10 -11.66 4.00 8.07
CA ILE A 10 -10.76 4.06 6.91
C ILE A 10 -9.77 5.23 7.04
N SER A 11 -10.23 6.39 7.49
CA SER A 11 -9.37 7.55 7.74
C SER A 11 -8.31 7.27 8.81
N ARG A 12 -8.67 6.52 9.88
CA ARG A 12 -7.71 6.08 10.89
C ARG A 12 -6.67 5.11 10.29
N THR A 13 -7.10 4.16 9.46
CA THR A 13 -6.20 3.25 8.74
C THR A 13 -5.21 4.00 7.85
N ILE A 14 -5.68 4.99 7.09
CA ILE A 14 -4.83 5.83 6.23
C ILE A 14 -3.77 6.59 7.08
N LYS A 15 -4.15 7.10 8.26
CA LYS A 15 -3.20 7.77 9.16
C LYS A 15 -2.13 6.81 9.69
N ILE A 16 -2.52 5.61 10.10
CA ILE A 16 -1.58 4.57 10.54
C ILE A 16 -0.60 4.25 9.41
N PHE A 17 -1.11 4.08 8.19
CA PHE A 17 -0.27 3.81 7.03
C PHE A 17 0.70 4.95 6.73
N ALA A 18 0.29 6.21 6.92
CA ALA A 18 1.18 7.36 6.77
C ALA A 18 2.32 7.36 7.80
N VAL A 19 2.03 7.01 9.06
CA VAL A 19 3.07 6.88 10.11
C VAL A 19 4.04 5.75 9.78
N VAL A 20 3.51 4.59 9.36
CA VAL A 20 4.34 3.45 8.94
C VAL A 20 5.21 3.80 7.72
N GLN A 21 4.66 4.55 6.75
CA GLN A 21 5.41 5.04 5.60
C GLN A 21 6.58 5.92 6.02
N PHE A 22 6.37 6.84 6.97
CA PHE A 22 7.43 7.69 7.47
C PHE A 22 8.55 6.86 8.12
N GLY A 23 8.19 5.87 8.94
CA GLY A 23 9.16 4.93 9.53
C GLY A 23 9.94 4.14 8.47
N LEU A 24 9.26 3.64 7.44
CA LEU A 24 9.90 2.90 6.34
C LEU A 24 10.83 3.78 5.50
N VAL A 25 10.48 5.05 5.27
CA VAL A 25 11.36 6.01 4.59
C VAL A 25 12.59 6.30 5.44
N ALA A 26 12.45 6.52 6.75
CA ALA A 26 13.59 6.69 7.65
C ALA A 26 14.51 5.45 7.64
N MET A 27 13.92 4.26 7.59
CA MET A 27 14.66 3.01 7.49
C MET A 27 15.41 2.86 6.16
N LEU A 28 14.82 3.31 5.03
CA LEU A 28 15.51 3.37 3.74
C LEU A 28 16.75 4.28 3.81
N VAL A 29 16.61 5.47 4.41
CA VAL A 29 17.74 6.42 4.55
C VAL A 29 18.83 5.83 5.43
N TYR A 30 18.48 5.20 6.55
CA TYR A 30 19.44 4.51 7.41
C TYR A 30 20.19 3.40 6.65
N MET A 31 19.47 2.56 5.91
CA MET A 31 20.07 1.52 5.09
C MET A 31 20.94 2.09 3.97
N ALA A 32 20.54 3.19 3.33
CA ALA A 32 21.34 3.91 2.36
C ALA A 32 22.71 4.29 2.91
N VAL A 33 22.75 4.94 4.07
CA VAL A 33 24.01 5.31 4.71
C VAL A 33 24.83 4.07 5.09
N SER A 34 24.21 3.06 5.72
CA SER A 34 24.92 1.86 6.17
C SER A 34 25.52 1.04 5.01
N PHE A 35 24.79 0.84 3.91
CA PHE A 35 25.29 0.12 2.74
C PHE A 35 26.32 0.94 1.97
N GLN A 36 26.15 2.26 1.87
CA GLN A 36 27.14 3.14 1.26
C GLN A 36 28.48 3.08 2.01
N GLU A 37 28.47 3.10 3.35
CA GLU A 37 29.68 2.96 4.16
C GLU A 37 30.34 1.59 3.96
N LYS A 38 29.58 0.50 4.04
CA LYS A 38 30.09 -0.87 3.83
C LYS A 38 30.70 -1.05 2.43
N LEU A 39 30.06 -0.53 1.39
CA LEU A 39 30.57 -0.61 0.01
C LEU A 39 31.78 0.31 -0.20
N ARG A 40 31.85 1.46 0.50
CA ARG A 40 33.02 2.34 0.48
C ARG A 40 34.24 1.67 1.12
N LEU A 41 34.05 0.98 2.24
CA LEU A 41 35.13 0.22 2.92
C LEU A 41 35.70 -0.89 2.03
N LEU A 42 34.88 -1.45 1.13
CA LEU A 42 35.30 -2.46 0.16
C LEU A 42 35.88 -1.89 -1.14
N GLY A 43 36.03 -0.55 -1.25
CA GLY A 43 36.49 0.12 -2.47
C GLY A 43 35.49 0.09 -3.63
N ARG A 44 34.22 -0.28 -3.36
CA ARG A 44 33.16 -0.48 -4.37
C ARG A 44 32.04 0.55 -4.25
N ALA A 45 32.38 1.81 -3.97
CA ALA A 45 31.39 2.87 -3.75
C ALA A 45 30.40 3.04 -4.92
N ASN A 46 30.84 2.83 -6.17
CA ASN A 46 29.98 2.91 -7.36
C ASN A 46 28.86 1.86 -7.38
N ASN A 47 29.05 0.71 -6.74
CA ASN A 47 28.06 -0.37 -6.69
C ASN A 47 26.82 0.01 -5.88
N PHE A 48 26.93 0.98 -4.96
CA PHE A 48 25.79 1.48 -4.22
C PHE A 48 24.72 2.05 -5.16
N MET A 49 25.14 2.91 -6.11
CA MET A 49 24.21 3.54 -7.06
C MET A 49 23.57 2.51 -7.99
N TYR A 50 24.33 1.51 -8.44
CA TYR A 50 23.78 0.39 -9.21
C TYR A 50 22.72 -0.39 -8.42
N GLY A 51 22.87 -0.51 -7.10
CA GLY A 51 21.90 -1.20 -6.25
C GLY A 51 20.59 -0.44 -6.12
N VAL A 52 20.66 0.88 -5.97
CA VAL A 52 19.50 1.78 -5.95
C VAL A 52 18.76 1.74 -7.30
N ILE A 53 19.51 1.79 -8.40
CA ILE A 53 18.96 1.70 -9.77
C ILE A 53 18.27 0.35 -9.97
N ALA A 54 18.93 -0.76 -9.63
CA ALA A 54 18.38 -2.10 -9.77
C ALA A 54 17.08 -2.28 -8.95
N ALA A 55 17.07 -1.84 -7.69
CA ALA A 55 15.88 -1.88 -6.86
C ALA A 55 14.74 -1.03 -7.46
N SER A 56 15.05 0.13 -8.06
CA SER A 56 14.07 0.98 -8.74
C SER A 56 13.49 0.29 -9.98
N PHE A 57 14.28 -0.45 -10.74
CA PHE A 57 13.80 -1.27 -11.86
C PHE A 57 12.84 -2.37 -11.42
N PHE A 58 13.21 -3.14 -10.39
CA PHE A 58 12.31 -4.14 -9.80
C PHE A 58 11.02 -3.49 -9.29
N GLN A 59 11.13 -2.31 -8.69
CA GLN A 59 9.97 -1.58 -8.20
C GLN A 59 9.02 -1.17 -9.31
N LEU A 60 9.54 -0.68 -10.44
CA LEU A 60 8.71 -0.34 -11.60
C LEU A 60 8.01 -1.56 -12.19
N LEU A 61 8.71 -2.70 -12.26
CA LEU A 61 8.15 -3.96 -12.75
C LEU A 61 7.02 -4.45 -11.85
N LEU A 62 7.19 -4.34 -10.52
CA LEU A 62 6.20 -4.74 -9.52
C LEU A 62 5.10 -3.69 -9.30
N PHE A 63 5.27 -2.46 -9.80
CA PHE A 63 4.33 -1.37 -9.53
C PHE A 63 2.90 -1.68 -9.99
N TYR A 64 2.73 -2.16 -11.22
CA TYR A 64 1.42 -2.46 -11.78
C TYR A 64 0.66 -3.54 -10.99
N PRO A 65 1.23 -4.73 -10.70
CA PRO A 65 0.52 -5.73 -9.91
C PRO A 65 0.22 -5.24 -8.49
N ILE A 66 1.14 -4.52 -7.85
CA ILE A 66 0.91 -3.93 -6.51
C ILE A 66 -0.26 -2.94 -6.54
N LYS A 67 -0.28 -2.03 -7.53
CA LYS A 67 -1.35 -1.04 -7.69
C LYS A 67 -2.70 -1.70 -7.88
N LYS A 68 -2.79 -2.70 -8.77
CA LYS A 68 -4.02 -3.43 -9.03
C LYS A 68 -4.51 -4.16 -7.79
N PHE A 69 -3.60 -4.80 -7.07
CA PHE A 69 -3.89 -5.53 -5.84
C PHE A 69 -4.39 -4.60 -4.72
N ALA A 70 -3.68 -3.49 -4.47
CA ALA A 70 -4.05 -2.51 -3.45
C ALA A 70 -5.39 -1.82 -3.74
N ALA A 71 -5.68 -1.51 -5.01
CA ALA A 71 -6.96 -0.95 -5.41
C ALA A 71 -8.13 -1.91 -5.12
N ASN A 72 -7.99 -3.18 -5.50
CA ASN A 72 -9.01 -4.19 -5.25
C ASN A 72 -9.29 -4.40 -3.74
N GLU A 73 -8.26 -4.30 -2.89
CA GLU A 73 -8.45 -4.35 -1.43
C GLU A 73 -9.17 -3.11 -0.89
N ALA A 74 -8.81 -1.91 -1.35
CA ALA A 74 -9.46 -0.68 -0.93
C ALA A 74 -10.95 -0.65 -1.35
N ASP A 75 -11.26 -1.11 -2.57
CA ASP A 75 -12.63 -1.27 -3.06
C ASP A 75 -13.42 -2.24 -2.19
N ARG A 76 -12.83 -3.39 -1.85
CA ARG A 76 -13.43 -4.40 -0.99
C ARG A 76 -13.77 -3.84 0.39
N ASP A 77 -12.82 -3.14 1.01
CA ASP A 77 -12.95 -2.65 2.37
C ASP A 77 -13.97 -1.50 2.48
N LEU A 78 -14.15 -0.68 1.43
CA LEU A 78 -15.25 0.29 1.35
C LEU A 78 -16.61 -0.34 1.08
N TYR A 79 -16.67 -1.33 0.17
CA TYR A 79 -17.94 -2.02 -0.15
C TYR A 79 -18.52 -2.73 1.09
N LEU A 80 -17.66 -3.39 1.87
CA LEU A 80 -18.03 -4.04 3.13
C LEU A 80 -18.60 -3.08 4.18
N ALA A 81 -18.32 -1.80 4.01
CA ALA A 81 -18.60 -0.80 5.01
C ALA A 81 -19.86 0.05 4.67
N GLY A 82 -20.33 -0.01 3.42
CA GLY A 82 -21.58 0.63 2.99
C GLY A 82 -22.84 -0.23 3.13
N THR A 83 -22.70 -1.55 3.32
CA THR A 83 -23.81 -2.50 3.06
C THR A 83 -24.03 -3.46 4.23
N THR A 84 -25.29 -3.69 4.61
CA THR A 84 -25.68 -4.86 5.42
C THR A 84 -25.56 -6.10 4.55
N LEU A 85 -24.44 -6.83 4.70
CA LEU A 85 -24.08 -7.94 3.83
C LEU A 85 -25.01 -9.15 4.01
N SER A 86 -25.42 -9.75 2.88
CA SER A 86 -26.02 -11.08 2.87
C SER A 86 -25.00 -12.14 3.29
N LYS A 87 -25.44 -13.29 3.82
CA LYS A 87 -24.57 -14.39 4.26
C LYS A 87 -23.66 -14.92 3.14
N GLU A 88 -24.10 -14.80 1.89
CA GLU A 88 -23.36 -15.21 0.70
C GLU A 88 -22.22 -14.26 0.36
N ASP A 89 -22.45 -12.96 0.47
CA ASP A 89 -21.42 -11.94 0.26
C ASP A 89 -20.29 -12.10 1.29
N VAL A 90 -20.63 -12.35 2.55
CA VAL A 90 -19.64 -12.57 3.63
C VAL A 90 -18.69 -13.75 3.29
N LYS A 91 -19.20 -14.82 2.65
CA LYS A 91 -18.37 -15.95 2.20
C LYS A 91 -17.43 -15.57 1.06
N ILE A 92 -17.87 -14.76 0.11
CA ILE A 92 -17.04 -14.31 -1.01
C ILE A 92 -15.97 -13.33 -0.51
N PHE A 93 -16.32 -12.43 0.40
CA PHE A 93 -15.41 -11.46 0.98
C PHE A 93 -14.36 -12.09 1.89
N SER A 94 -14.72 -13.09 2.69
CA SER A 94 -13.76 -13.83 3.52
C SER A 94 -12.75 -14.60 2.66
N LYS A 95 -13.18 -15.22 1.55
CA LYS A 95 -12.26 -15.82 0.57
C LYS A 95 -11.31 -14.78 -0.03
N LYS A 96 -11.83 -13.65 -0.52
CA LYS A 96 -10.99 -12.56 -1.08
C LYS A 96 -9.99 -12.00 -0.07
N LYS A 97 -10.39 -11.88 1.21
CA LYS A 97 -9.50 -11.48 2.30
C LYS A 97 -8.40 -12.49 2.55
N ARG A 98 -8.75 -13.78 2.60
CA ARG A 98 -7.77 -14.86 2.77
C ARG A 98 -6.74 -14.89 1.65
N TYR A 99 -7.15 -14.76 0.38
CA TYR A 99 -6.20 -14.66 -0.73
C TYR A 99 -5.28 -13.46 -0.63
N SER A 100 -5.79 -12.33 -0.15
CA SER A 100 -4.97 -11.13 -0.02
C SER A 100 -3.99 -11.21 1.15
N ASP A 101 -4.38 -11.84 2.25
CA ASP A 101 -3.48 -12.13 3.37
C ASP A 101 -2.41 -13.15 2.99
N ILE A 102 -2.76 -14.20 2.23
CA ILE A 102 -1.80 -15.17 1.69
C ILE A 102 -0.79 -14.46 0.78
N ALA A 103 -1.25 -13.62 -0.16
CA ALA A 103 -0.34 -12.91 -1.06
C ALA A 103 0.67 -12.03 -0.31
N LYS A 104 0.23 -11.33 0.75
CA LYS A 104 1.12 -10.53 1.62
C LYS A 104 2.12 -11.42 2.35
N MET A 105 1.65 -12.50 2.97
CA MET A 105 2.51 -13.44 3.70
C MET A 105 3.51 -14.14 2.79
N THR A 106 3.10 -14.55 1.59
CA THR A 106 4.00 -15.13 0.58
C THR A 106 5.04 -14.12 0.12
N THR A 107 4.65 -12.87 -0.13
CA THR A 107 5.60 -11.81 -0.50
C THR A 107 6.59 -11.56 0.62
N PHE A 108 6.11 -11.44 1.86
CA PHE A 108 6.96 -11.24 3.03
C PHE A 108 7.91 -12.42 3.25
N GLY A 109 7.38 -13.64 3.17
CA GLY A 109 8.15 -14.88 3.29
C GLY A 109 9.21 -15.02 2.19
N PHE A 110 8.88 -14.68 0.95
CA PHE A 110 9.83 -14.64 -0.17
C PHE A 110 11.02 -13.75 0.18
N PHE A 111 10.78 -12.51 0.61
CA PHE A 111 11.87 -11.58 0.97
C PHE A 111 12.65 -12.04 2.20
N VAL A 112 12.01 -12.59 3.23
CA VAL A 112 12.72 -13.12 4.41
C VAL A 112 13.64 -14.27 4.01
N ILE A 113 13.16 -15.23 3.23
CA ILE A 113 13.97 -16.35 2.73
C ILE A 113 15.12 -15.81 1.87
N PHE A 114 14.85 -14.85 0.98
CA PHE A 114 15.88 -14.26 0.13
C PHE A 114 16.94 -13.50 0.93
N ILE A 115 16.57 -12.82 2.02
CA ILE A 115 17.52 -12.12 2.90
C ILE A 115 18.39 -13.14 3.66
N LEU A 116 17.80 -14.22 4.17
CA LEU A 116 18.54 -15.27 4.89
C LEU A 116 19.43 -16.11 3.97
N ALA A 117 19.01 -16.33 2.73
CA ALA A 117 19.76 -17.06 1.73
C ALA A 117 20.71 -16.18 0.90
N ALA A 118 20.60 -14.84 1.03
CA ALA A 118 21.42 -13.93 0.25
C ALA A 118 22.90 -14.11 0.60
N PRO A 119 23.79 -14.14 -0.41
CA PRO A 119 25.22 -14.14 -0.16
C PRO A 119 25.59 -12.89 0.65
N GLY A 120 26.61 -13.00 1.51
CA GLY A 120 27.09 -11.90 2.36
C GLY A 120 27.66 -10.68 1.61
N ASP A 121 27.45 -10.59 0.29
CA ASP A 121 27.80 -9.45 -0.52
C ASP A 121 26.86 -8.26 -0.22
N PRO A 122 27.38 -7.13 0.27
CA PRO A 122 26.58 -5.95 0.63
C PRO A 122 25.77 -5.37 -0.52
N PHE A 123 26.20 -5.55 -1.78
CA PHE A 123 25.48 -5.07 -2.95
C PHE A 123 24.17 -5.83 -3.14
N VAL A 124 24.25 -7.18 -3.21
CA VAL A 124 23.06 -8.03 -3.40
C VAL A 124 22.09 -7.81 -2.25
N LEU A 125 22.61 -7.75 -1.02
CA LEU A 125 21.80 -7.51 0.17
C LEU A 125 21.09 -6.15 0.11
N SER A 126 21.76 -5.09 -0.34
CA SER A 126 21.15 -3.77 -0.50
C SER A 126 19.98 -3.78 -1.50
N VAL A 127 20.13 -4.45 -2.64
CA VAL A 127 19.07 -4.56 -3.67
C VAL A 127 17.84 -5.26 -3.11
N VAL A 128 18.03 -6.36 -2.37
CA VAL A 128 16.95 -7.12 -1.76
C VAL A 128 16.22 -6.29 -0.70
N TYR A 129 16.96 -5.62 0.20
CA TYR A 129 16.35 -4.76 1.22
C TYR A 129 15.60 -3.58 0.63
N TYR A 130 16.17 -2.88 -0.35
CA TYR A 130 15.48 -1.78 -1.01
C TYR A 130 14.23 -2.24 -1.73
N SER A 131 14.31 -3.34 -2.49
CA SER A 131 13.15 -3.89 -3.19
C SER A 131 12.04 -4.30 -2.22
N PHE A 132 12.39 -4.88 -1.08
CA PHE A 132 11.43 -5.25 -0.03
C PHE A 132 10.71 -4.03 0.56
N VAL A 133 11.49 -3.04 1.04
CA VAL A 133 10.92 -1.85 1.69
C VAL A 133 10.13 -1.01 0.71
N LEU A 134 10.62 -0.84 -0.53
CA LEU A 134 9.89 -0.15 -1.59
C LEU A 134 8.59 -0.88 -1.94
N THR A 135 8.58 -2.22 -2.01
CA THR A 135 7.36 -3.01 -2.25
C THR A 135 6.28 -2.70 -1.20
N ILE A 136 6.66 -2.68 0.09
CA ILE A 136 5.74 -2.34 1.19
C ILE A 136 5.26 -0.89 1.07
N LEU A 137 6.19 0.06 0.85
CA LEU A 137 5.87 1.47 0.71
C LEU A 137 4.87 1.73 -0.41
N THR A 138 5.13 1.18 -1.60
CA THR A 138 4.25 1.34 -2.76
C THR A 138 2.91 0.68 -2.55
N TYR A 139 2.84 -0.49 -1.89
CA TYR A 139 1.56 -1.08 -1.51
C TYR A 139 0.75 -0.12 -0.62
N LEU A 140 1.36 0.41 0.46
CA LEU A 140 0.70 1.35 1.36
C LEU A 140 0.27 2.64 0.64
N GLN A 141 1.10 3.16 -0.26
CA GLN A 141 0.81 4.37 -1.04
C GLN A 141 -0.35 4.14 -2.01
N CYS A 142 -0.35 3.01 -2.73
CA CYS A 142 -1.41 2.64 -3.66
C CYS A 142 -2.73 2.42 -2.94
N TYR A 143 -2.71 1.77 -1.77
CA TYR A 143 -3.90 1.58 -0.94
C TYR A 143 -4.45 2.92 -0.47
N ASN A 144 -3.60 3.79 0.10
CA ASN A 144 -4.00 5.11 0.56
C ASN A 144 -4.61 5.97 -0.56
N PHE A 145 -4.03 5.91 -1.77
CA PHE A 145 -4.54 6.61 -2.93
C PHE A 145 -5.91 6.06 -3.37
N ALA A 146 -6.04 4.74 -3.48
CA ALA A 146 -7.30 4.10 -3.86
C ALA A 146 -8.40 4.40 -2.83
N ALA A 147 -8.13 4.24 -1.54
CA ALA A 147 -9.08 4.53 -0.47
C ALA A 147 -9.53 6.01 -0.49
N LYS A 148 -8.60 6.96 -0.60
CA LYS A 148 -8.94 8.40 -0.70
C LYS A 148 -9.78 8.72 -1.94
N ARG A 149 -9.44 8.12 -3.09
CA ARG A 149 -10.18 8.31 -4.34
C ARG A 149 -11.63 7.84 -4.20
N LEU A 150 -11.84 6.67 -3.60
CA LEU A 150 -13.18 6.10 -3.43
C LEU A 150 -14.00 6.86 -2.39
N MET A 151 -13.37 7.33 -1.30
CA MET A 151 -14.02 8.20 -0.32
C MET A 151 -14.49 9.52 -0.94
N LYS A 152 -13.68 10.13 -1.83
CA LYS A 152 -14.05 11.34 -2.57
C LYS A 152 -15.19 11.07 -3.56
N GLY A 153 -15.14 9.94 -4.27
CA GLY A 153 -16.21 9.50 -5.17
C GLY A 153 -17.56 9.36 -4.47
N GLN A 154 -17.62 8.64 -3.36
CA GLN A 154 -18.86 8.45 -2.58
C GLN A 154 -19.39 9.75 -1.95
N SER A 155 -18.50 10.66 -1.55
CA SER A 155 -18.90 11.97 -1.01
C SER A 155 -19.56 12.85 -2.07
N GLY A 156 -19.11 12.77 -3.33
CA GLY A 156 -19.73 13.46 -4.46
C GLY A 156 -21.13 12.93 -4.79
N THR A 157 -21.31 11.60 -4.78
CA THR A 157 -22.60 10.96 -5.07
C THR A 157 -23.65 11.26 -3.98
N LEU A 158 -23.23 11.36 -2.71
CA LEU A 158 -24.12 11.77 -1.61
C LEU A 158 -24.49 13.25 -1.69
N ALA A 159 -23.60 14.12 -2.16
CA ALA A 159 -23.89 15.53 -2.39
C ALA A 159 -24.90 15.73 -3.54
N GLU A 160 -24.79 14.95 -4.62
CA GLU A 160 -25.76 14.95 -5.72
C GLU A 160 -27.12 14.34 -5.31
N SER A 161 -27.10 13.25 -4.54
CA SER A 161 -28.34 12.62 -4.05
C SER A 161 -29.09 13.53 -3.07
N GLY A 162 -28.37 14.27 -2.20
CA GLY A 162 -28.94 15.29 -1.31
C GLY A 162 -29.44 16.54 -2.04
N ALA A 163 -28.89 16.87 -3.21
CA ALA A 163 -29.37 17.97 -4.06
C ALA A 163 -30.69 17.62 -4.78
N SER A 164 -30.97 16.35 -5.03
CA SER A 164 -32.24 15.90 -5.66
C SER A 164 -33.48 16.01 -4.74
N LEU A 165 -33.28 16.28 -3.45
CA LEU A 165 -34.35 16.33 -2.42
C LEU A 165 -34.68 17.75 -1.93
N SER A 166 -34.27 18.81 -2.63
CA SER A 166 -34.75 20.17 -2.35
C SER A 166 -35.86 20.57 -3.32
N PRO A 167 -37.15 20.37 -2.98
CA PRO A 167 -38.23 20.91 -3.78
C PRO A 167 -38.25 22.42 -3.58
N LYS A 168 -37.97 23.14 -4.68
CA LYS A 168 -38.72 24.33 -5.10
C LYS A 168 -39.19 25.24 -3.95
N LYS A 169 -38.25 25.95 -3.32
CA LYS A 169 -38.55 27.23 -2.64
C LYS A 169 -37.77 28.35 -3.31
N ARG A 170 -38.35 28.92 -4.36
CA ARG A 170 -38.33 30.38 -4.62
C ARG A 170 -39.06 30.73 -5.91
N ALA A 171 -39.82 31.80 -5.77
CA ALA A 171 -40.16 32.84 -6.75
C ALA A 171 -41.58 32.80 -7.33
N ARG A 172 -42.37 33.70 -6.72
CA ARG A 172 -43.60 34.39 -7.14
C ARG A 172 -44.90 33.68 -6.84
#